data_AF-A0A832ZT25-F1
#
_entry.id   AF-A0A832ZT25-F1
#
_cell.length_a   1.000
_cell.length_b   1.000
_cell.length_c   1.000
_cell.angle_alpha   90.00
_cell.angle_beta   90.00
_cell.angle_gamma   90.00
#
_symmetry.space_group_name_H-M   'P 1'
#
loop_
_entity.id
_entity.type
_entity.pdbx_description
1 polymer ?
#
loop_
_entity_poly.entity_id
_entity_poly.type
_entity_poly.pdbx_seq_one_letter_code
_entity_poly.pdbx_strand_id
1 'polypeptide(L)'
;MVSVKREARFLYVYKCPSSLLVAVILRSQSRIEALFTDKSLDNIVQCIKASSFFEELRAAWPATVAREFGLRVFSLREYAPACLTCIESLLERLCREDALMLAGNAKQHCR
;
A
#
# COMPACT_ATOMS: atom_id res chain seq x y z
N MET A 1 -14.69 -13.58 -16.93
CA MET A 1 -13.96 -12.34 -16.58
C MET A 1 -14.77 -11.60 -15.52
N VAL A 2 -14.26 -11.46 -14.30
CA VAL A 2 -14.95 -10.73 -13.23
C VAL A 2 -14.75 -9.24 -13.49
N SER A 3 -15.83 -8.54 -13.85
CA SER A 3 -15.83 -7.08 -14.03
C SER A 3 -15.63 -6.41 -12.68
N VAL A 4 -14.40 -6.08 -12.35
CA VAL A 4 -14.10 -5.30 -11.15
C VAL A 4 -14.62 -3.88 -11.38
N LYS A 5 -15.49 -3.40 -10.48
CA LYS A 5 -16.00 -2.01 -10.55
C LYS A 5 -14.81 -1.05 -10.59
N ARG A 6 -14.86 -0.05 -11.48
CA ARG A 6 -13.85 1.01 -11.67
C ARG A 6 -13.48 1.81 -10.40
N GLU A 7 -14.11 1.53 -9.26
CA GLU A 7 -13.89 2.20 -7.99
C GLU A 7 -13.31 1.29 -6.91
N ALA A 8 -12.93 0.06 -7.26
CA ALA A 8 -12.29 -0.85 -6.31
C ALA A 8 -10.96 -0.27 -5.82
N ARG A 9 -10.75 -0.36 -4.50
CA ARG A 9 -9.50 0.02 -3.85
C ARG A 9 -8.65 -1.20 -3.54
N PHE A 10 -7.36 -1.05 -3.75
CA PHE A 10 -6.37 -2.11 -3.60
C PHE A 10 -5.24 -1.64 -2.70
N LEU A 11 -4.91 -2.46 -1.71
CA LEU A 11 -3.82 -2.18 -0.80
C LEU A 11 -2.55 -2.88 -1.26
N TYR A 12 -1.51 -2.14 -1.59
CA TYR A 12 -0.20 -2.69 -1.90
C TYR A 12 0.80 -2.31 -0.80
N VAL A 13 1.44 -3.30 -0.19
CA VAL A 13 2.49 -3.08 0.81
C VAL A 13 3.83 -3.53 0.24
N TYR A 14 4.76 -2.58 0.19
CA TYR A 14 6.13 -2.77 -0.23
C TYR A 14 7.05 -2.80 0.98
N LYS A 15 8.01 -3.72 0.99
CA LYS A 15 9.06 -3.76 2.01
C LYS A 15 10.33 -3.14 1.45
N CYS A 16 10.71 -1.99 1.99
CA CYS A 16 11.96 -1.32 1.67
C CYS A 16 13.17 -2.12 2.16
N PRO A 17 14.35 -1.97 1.53
CA PRO A 17 15.61 -2.56 2.03
C PRO A 17 15.96 -2.16 3.47
N SER A 18 15.52 -0.98 3.90
CA SER A 18 15.71 -0.44 5.27
C SER A 18 14.82 -1.08 6.33
N SER A 19 14.01 -2.10 5.98
CA SER A 19 12.95 -2.68 6.82
C SER A 19 11.75 -1.77 7.08
N LEU A 20 11.72 -0.57 6.50
CA LEU A 20 10.50 0.24 6.42
C LEU A 20 9.48 -0.45 5.52
N LEU A 21 8.21 -0.41 5.89
CA LEU A 21 7.09 -0.82 5.06
C LEU A 21 6.39 0.42 4.53
N VAL A 22 6.12 0.44 3.23
CA VAL A 22 5.34 1.47 2.55
C VAL A 22 4.08 0.82 2.02
N ALA A 23 2.93 1.24 2.54
CA ALA A 23 1.63 0.79 2.11
C ALA A 23 0.93 1.88 1.31
N VAL A 24 0.42 1.54 0.14
CA VAL A 24 -0.34 2.45 -0.72
C VAL A 24 -1.72 1.89 -1.02
N ILE A 25 -2.71 2.77 -1.01
CA ILE A 25 -4.07 2.44 -1.45
C ILE A 25 -4.25 2.99 -2.86
N LEU A 26 -4.43 2.09 -3.81
CA LEU A 26 -4.65 2.38 -5.22
C LEU A 26 -6.15 2.35 -5.51
N ARG A 27 -6.65 3.37 -6.19
CA ARG A 27 -7.97 3.35 -6.85
C ARG A 27 -7.74 3.37 -8.35
N SER A 28 -8.39 2.45 -9.05
CA SER A 28 -8.15 2.26 -10.49
C SER A 28 -6.66 2.00 -10.79
N GLN A 29 -6.22 2.13 -12.04
CA GLN A 29 -4.89 1.72 -12.47
C GLN A 29 -3.77 2.74 -12.20
N SER A 30 -4.10 3.95 -11.73
CA SER A 30 -3.14 5.06 -11.75
C SER A 30 -3.21 6.04 -10.58
N ARG A 31 -4.20 5.92 -9.67
CA ARG A 31 -4.39 6.88 -8.58
C ARG A 31 -4.02 6.27 -7.24
N ILE A 32 -3.07 6.89 -6.54
CA ILE A 32 -2.83 6.66 -5.11
C ILE A 32 -3.78 7.57 -4.34
N GLU A 33 -4.58 7.00 -3.45
CA GLU A 33 -5.50 7.73 -2.58
C GLU A 33 -4.98 7.89 -1.15
N ALA A 34 -4.13 6.98 -0.71
CA ALA A 34 -3.50 7.04 0.60
C ALA A 34 -2.14 6.35 0.61
N LEU A 35 -1.29 6.79 1.54
CA LEU A 35 0.04 6.25 1.79
C LEU A 35 0.24 6.13 3.30
N PHE A 36 0.76 4.99 3.75
CA PHE A 36 1.08 4.72 5.14
C PHE A 36 2.50 4.14 5.22
N THR A 37 3.25 4.52 6.25
CA THR A 37 4.61 4.02 6.45
C THR A 37 4.83 3.66 7.91
N ASP A 38 5.39 2.47 8.16
CA ASP A 38 5.82 2.05 9.49
C ASP A 38 6.87 0.93 9.35
N LYS A 39 7.60 0.62 10.41
CA LYS A 39 8.46 -0.57 10.46
C LYS A 39 7.67 -1.84 10.81
N SER A 40 6.49 -1.69 11.41
CA SER A 40 5.60 -2.76 11.83
C SER A 40 4.40 -2.89 10.89
N LEU A 41 4.18 -4.11 10.38
CA LEU A 41 2.98 -4.39 9.58
C LEU A 41 1.71 -4.22 10.42
N ASP A 42 1.73 -4.60 11.70
CA ASP A 42 0.57 -4.51 12.58
C ASP A 42 0.10 -3.07 12.77
N ASN A 43 1.04 -2.12 12.88
CA ASN A 43 0.71 -0.70 12.98
C ASN A 43 0.02 -0.19 11.70
N ILE A 44 0.55 -0.55 10.52
CA ILE A 44 -0.08 -0.23 9.23
C ILE A 44 -1.48 -0.82 9.16
N VAL A 45 -1.64 -2.09 9.55
CA VAL A 45 -2.93 -2.78 9.52
C VAL A 45 -3.94 -2.08 10.43
N GLN A 46 -3.56 -1.74 11.66
CA GLN A 46 -4.43 -1.04 12.60
C GLN A 46 -4.82 0.35 12.07
N CYS A 47 -3.88 1.12 11.54
CA CYS A 47 -4.17 2.44 11.01
C CYS A 47 -5.10 2.39 9.79
N ILE A 48 -4.92 1.42 8.89
CA ILE A 48 -5.83 1.24 7.75
C ILE A 48 -7.22 0.81 8.24
N LYS A 49 -7.33 -0.14 9.18
CA LYS A 49 -8.60 -0.59 9.75
C LYS A 49 -9.37 0.52 10.46
N ALA A 50 -8.67 1.49 11.04
CA ALA A 50 -9.26 2.68 11.67
C ALA A 50 -9.65 3.78 10.65
N SER A 51 -9.23 3.67 9.38
CA SER A 51 -9.49 4.65 8.34
C SER A 51 -10.76 4.33 7.55
N SER A 52 -11.32 5.35 6.87
CA SER A 52 -12.45 5.18 5.96
C SER A 52 -12.14 4.30 4.74
N PHE A 53 -10.87 4.06 4.43
CA PHE A 53 -10.48 3.24 3.28
C PHE A 53 -10.77 1.75 3.48
N PHE A 54 -10.81 1.27 4.72
CA PHE A 54 -10.93 -0.16 5.01
C PHE A 54 -12.20 -0.78 4.42
N GLU A 55 -13.35 -0.09 4.54
CA GLU A 55 -14.65 -0.57 4.05
C GLU A 55 -14.69 -0.74 2.52
N GLU A 56 -13.81 -0.02 1.82
CA GLU A 56 -13.79 0.05 0.37
C GLU A 56 -12.69 -0.82 -0.27
N LEU A 57 -11.81 -1.41 0.56
CA LEU A 57 -10.76 -2.33 0.11
C LEU A 57 -11.36 -3.63 -0.44
N ARG A 58 -10.90 -4.05 -1.61
CA ARG A 58 -11.39 -5.26 -2.30
C ARG A 58 -10.35 -6.37 -2.38
N ALA A 59 -9.07 -6.00 -2.42
CA ALA A 59 -7.97 -6.94 -2.41
C ALA A 59 -6.70 -6.26 -1.89
N ALA A 60 -5.73 -7.07 -1.49
CA ALA A 60 -4.44 -6.59 -1.03
C ALA A 60 -3.27 -7.46 -1.52
N TRP A 61 -2.08 -6.91 -1.46
CA TRP A 61 -0.81 -7.56 -1.74
C TRP A 61 0.24 -7.06 -0.75
N PRO A 62 1.18 -7.91 -0.28
CA PRO A 62 1.31 -9.35 -0.54
C PRO A 62 0.25 -10.20 0.18
N ALA A 63 0.28 -11.52 -0.05
CA ALA A 63 -0.70 -12.46 0.50
C ALA A 63 -0.82 -12.45 2.03
N THR A 64 0.28 -12.14 2.74
CA THR A 64 0.28 -11.94 4.19
C THR A 64 -0.63 -10.79 4.58
N VAL A 65 -0.52 -9.66 3.89
CA VAL A 65 -1.38 -8.48 4.12
C VAL A 65 -2.83 -8.80 3.79
N ALA A 66 -3.09 -9.45 2.65
CA ALA A 66 -4.45 -9.85 2.30
C ALA A 66 -5.13 -10.68 3.40
N ARG A 67 -4.38 -11.57 4.06
CA ARG A 67 -4.88 -12.37 5.19
C ARG A 67 -5.26 -11.52 6.39
N GLU A 68 -4.46 -10.51 6.74
CA GLU A 68 -4.73 -9.61 7.88
C GLU A 68 -6.04 -8.82 7.73
N PHE A 69 -6.47 -8.59 6.49
CA PHE A 69 -7.73 -7.89 6.17
C PHE A 69 -8.86 -8.85 5.74
N GLY A 70 -8.63 -10.17 5.67
CA GLY A 70 -9.60 -11.12 5.14
C GLY A 70 -9.95 -10.88 3.66
N LEU A 71 -9.02 -10.31 2.89
CA LEU A 71 -9.21 -9.91 1.51
C LEU A 71 -8.63 -10.93 0.53
N ARG A 72 -9.03 -10.80 -0.74
CA ARG A 72 -8.40 -11.54 -1.83
C ARG A 72 -6.99 -11.01 -2.08
N VAL A 73 -6.10 -11.90 -2.52
CA VAL A 73 -4.78 -11.52 -3.03
C VAL A 73 -4.96 -10.97 -4.46
N PHE A 74 -4.32 -9.86 -4.80
CA PHE A 74 -4.26 -9.37 -6.19
C PHE A 74 -2.82 -9.26 -6.69
N SER A 75 -2.63 -9.44 -7.99
CA SER A 75 -1.34 -9.19 -8.64
C SER A 75 -1.30 -7.78 -9.21
N LEU A 76 -0.34 -6.96 -8.77
CA LEU A 76 -0.14 -5.62 -9.31
C LEU A 76 0.14 -5.66 -10.83
N ARG A 77 0.85 -6.69 -11.30
CA ARG A 77 1.14 -6.91 -12.72
C ARG A 77 -0.12 -7.16 -13.55
N GLU A 78 -1.10 -7.88 -13.00
CA GLU A 78 -2.38 -8.13 -13.68
C GLU A 78 -3.30 -6.91 -13.62
N TYR A 79 -3.24 -6.18 -12.50
CA TYR A 79 -4.15 -5.07 -12.22
C TYR A 79 -3.79 -3.79 -12.98
N ALA A 80 -2.50 -3.43 -13.00
CA ALA A 80 -2.00 -2.20 -13.60
C ALA A 80 -0.78 -2.46 -14.51
N PRO A 81 -0.90 -3.30 -15.56
CA PRO A 81 0.23 -3.68 -16.40
C PRO A 81 0.92 -2.48 -17.08
N ALA A 82 0.13 -1.47 -17.47
CA ALA A 82 0.65 -0.25 -18.10
C ALA A 82 1.36 0.71 -17.12
N CYS A 83 1.10 0.59 -15.82
CA CYS A 83 1.65 1.48 -14.79
C CYS A 83 2.51 0.76 -13.75
N LEU A 84 2.79 -0.54 -13.93
CA LEU A 84 3.54 -1.36 -12.98
C LEU A 84 4.88 -0.70 -12.62
N THR A 85 5.69 -0.38 -13.63
CA THR A 85 7.00 0.25 -13.44
C THR A 85 6.88 1.63 -12.77
N CYS A 86 5.82 2.39 -13.04
CA CYS A 86 5.59 3.69 -12.42
C CYS A 86 5.30 3.54 -10.92
N ILE A 87 4.45 2.58 -10.54
CA ILE A 87 4.10 2.32 -9.15
C ILE A 87 5.31 1.79 -8.38
N GLU A 88 6.05 0.83 -8.96
CA GLU A 88 7.29 0.30 -8.37
C GLU A 88 8.34 1.41 -8.20
N SER A 89 8.58 2.23 -9.23
CA SER A 89 9.53 3.34 -9.16
C SER A 89 9.15 4.37 -8.10
N LEU A 90 7.85 4.66 -7.95
CA LEU A 90 7.36 5.58 -6.93
C LEU A 90 7.58 5.01 -5.53
N LEU A 91 7.25 3.73 -5.30
CA LEU A 91 7.46 3.07 -4.01
C LEU A 91 8.94 3.01 -3.64
N GLU A 92 9.82 2.73 -4.61
CA GLU A 92 11.26 2.78 -4.40
C GLU A 92 11.77 4.18 -4.03
N ARG A 93 11.24 5.23 -4.67
CA ARG A 93 11.58 6.61 -4.34
C ARG A 93 11.10 6.98 -2.94
N LEU A 94 9.87 6.61 -2.58
CA LEU A 94 9.33 6.81 -1.23
C LEU A 94 10.19 6.09 -0.19
N CYS A 95 10.62 4.86 -0.45
CA CYS A 95 11.56 4.16 0.44
C CYS A 95 12.88 4.91 0.67
N ARG A 96 13.39 5.63 -0.34
CA ARG A 96 14.63 6.42 -0.23
C ARG A 96 14.39 7.76 0.48
N GLU A 97 13.30 8.44 0.16
CA GLU A 97 12.95 9.74 0.74
C GLU A 97 12.53 9.62 2.21
N ASP A 98 11.74 8.61 2.59
CA ASP A 98 11.38 8.39 3.99
C ASP A 98 12.53 7.84 4.83
N ALA A 99 13.44 7.05 4.25
CA ALA A 99 14.66 6.67 4.96
C ALA A 99 15.49 7.90 5.37
N LEU A 100 15.46 8.96 4.57
CA LEU A 100 16.11 10.24 4.88
C LEU A 100 15.32 11.06 5.91
N MET A 101 13.97 11.05 5.84
CA MET A 101 13.11 11.77 6.80
C MET A 101 13.08 11.10 8.19
N LEU A 102 13.03 9.78 8.26
CA LEU A 102 13.08 9.00 9.51
C LEU A 102 14.47 9.01 10.17
N ALA A 103 15.54 9.20 9.39
CA ALA A 103 16.88 9.43 9.93
C ALA A 103 17.02 10.83 10.57
N GLY A 104 16.20 11.80 10.15
CA GLY A 104 16.19 13.18 10.66
C GLY A 104 15.17 13.46 11.77
N ASN A 105 14.07 12.69 11.86
CA ASN A 105 13.04 12.88 12.89
C ASN A 105 12.30 11.57 13.21
N ALA A 106 12.65 10.96 14.34
CA ALA A 106 11.88 9.89 14.95
C ALA A 106 10.61 10.47 15.60
N LYS A 107 9.57 10.74 14.81
CA LYS A 107 8.15 10.84 15.19
C LYS A 107 7.35 11.38 14.01
N GLN A 108 6.74 10.52 13.20
CA GLN A 108 5.51 10.87 12.49
C GLN A 108 4.51 9.70 12.54
N HIS A 109 3.40 10.02 13.21
CA HIS A 109 2.20 9.23 13.47
C HIS A 109 1.40 9.03 12.18
N CYS A 110 0.60 7.96 12.14
CA CYS A 110 -0.43 7.74 11.12
C CYS A 110 -1.19 9.04 10.82
N ARG A 111 -1.00 9.55 9.60
CA ARG A 111 -1.75 10.66 9.00
C ARG A 111 -2.46 10.13 7.77
#